data_AF-A0A351DRF8-F1
#
_entry.id   AF-A0A351DRF8-F1
#
_cell.length_a   1.000
_cell.length_b   1.000
_cell.length_c   1.000
_cell.angle_alpha   90.00
_cell.angle_beta   90.00
_cell.angle_gamma   90.00
#
_symmetry.space_group_name_H-M   'P 1'
#
loop_
_entity.id
_entity.type
_entity.pdbx_description
1 polymer ?
#
loop_
_entity_poly.entity_id
_entity_poly.type
_entity_poly.pdbx_seq_one_letter_code
_entity_poly.pdbx_strand_id
1 'polypeptide(L)'
;MFDAFFVRRLKSPLAFAAKPLDAAGVNATQVTLIGAVIGLAAAILIAADALLLGGLLFLMNRLFDGLDGALARQQGPTEQGAFLDITLDFLIYSA
;
A
#
# COMPACT_ATOMS: atom_id res chain seq x y z
N MET A 1 0.43 -21.41 -1.90
CA MET A 1 -0.15 -22.15 -0.74
C MET A 1 -0.05 -21.38 0.57
N PHE A 2 1.03 -20.61 0.85
CA PHE A 2 1.06 -19.70 2.02
C PHE A 2 0.26 -18.40 1.82
N ASP A 3 0.06 -17.99 0.57
CA ASP A 3 -0.63 -16.75 0.23
C ASP A 3 -2.04 -16.66 0.84
N ALA A 4 -2.88 -17.68 0.62
CA ALA A 4 -4.21 -17.76 1.24
C ALA A 4 -4.19 -17.72 2.78
N PHE A 5 -3.12 -18.24 3.42
CA PHE A 5 -2.95 -18.18 4.86
C PHE A 5 -2.63 -16.77 5.34
N PHE A 6 -1.65 -16.11 4.71
CA PHE A 6 -1.26 -14.73 5.05
C PHE A 6 -2.37 -13.73 4.76
N VAL A 7 -3.00 -13.79 3.59
CA VAL A 7 -4.12 -12.93 3.22
C VAL A 7 -5.24 -13.02 4.25
N ARG A 8 -5.62 -14.24 4.66
CA ARG A 8 -6.67 -14.44 5.67
C ARG A 8 -6.29 -13.87 7.02
N ARG A 9 -5.02 -13.99 7.43
CA ARG A 9 -4.53 -13.52 8.73
C ARG A 9 -4.33 -12.02 8.79
N LEU A 10 -3.91 -11.41 7.67
CA LEU A 10 -3.63 -9.97 7.55
C LEU A 10 -4.89 -9.14 7.32
N LYS A 11 -5.97 -9.74 6.79
CA LYS A 11 -7.23 -9.02 6.52
C LYS A 11 -7.82 -8.34 7.75
N SER A 12 -7.86 -9.03 8.90
CA SER A 12 -8.43 -8.49 10.13
C SER A 12 -7.60 -7.36 10.77
N PRO A 13 -6.27 -7.48 10.95
CA PRO A 13 -5.46 -6.38 11.50
C PRO A 13 -5.42 -5.17 10.55
N LEU A 14 -5.34 -5.37 9.24
CA LEU A 14 -5.40 -4.26 8.27
C LEU A 14 -6.75 -3.55 8.32
N ALA A 15 -7.85 -4.29 8.42
CA ALA A 15 -9.17 -3.68 8.59
C ALA A 15 -9.27 -2.87 9.89
N PHE A 16 -8.70 -3.36 11.00
CA PHE A 16 -8.65 -2.62 12.26
C PHE A 16 -7.80 -1.35 12.14
N ALA A 17 -6.64 -1.43 11.49
CA ALA A 17 -5.76 -0.29 11.26
C ALA A 17 -6.36 0.76 10.29
N ALA A 18 -7.23 0.35 9.38
CA ALA A 18 -7.94 1.24 8.46
C ALA A 18 -9.10 2.02 9.13
N LYS A 19 -9.70 1.52 10.21
CA LYS A 19 -10.80 2.20 10.93
C LYS A 19 -10.50 3.64 11.34
N PRO A 20 -9.36 3.96 11.99
CA PRO A 20 -9.06 5.35 12.35
C PRO A 20 -8.85 6.24 11.12
N LEU A 21 -8.34 5.69 10.01
CA LEU A 21 -8.19 6.43 8.75
C LEU A 21 -9.54 6.76 8.13
N ASP A 22 -10.45 5.78 8.14
CA ASP A 22 -11.83 5.95 7.67
C ASP A 22 -12.58 7.00 8.53
N ALA A 23 -12.46 6.90 9.84
CA ALA A 23 -13.05 7.87 10.77
C ALA A 23 -12.47 9.29 10.63
N ALA A 24 -11.22 9.41 10.15
CA ALA A 24 -10.58 10.69 9.85
C ALA A 24 -10.95 11.24 8.45
N GLY A 25 -11.77 10.53 7.67
CA GLY A 25 -12.18 10.94 6.32
C GLY A 25 -11.09 10.79 5.26
N VAL A 26 -10.04 10.02 5.54
CA VAL A 26 -9.00 9.69 4.56
C VAL A 26 -9.60 8.72 3.54
N ASN A 27 -9.36 8.96 2.25
CA ASN A 27 -9.82 8.06 1.19
C ASN A 27 -8.75 7.05 0.78
N ALA A 28 -9.16 5.90 0.24
CA ALA A 28 -8.24 4.86 -0.22
C ALA A 28 -7.21 5.39 -1.24
N THR A 29 -7.66 6.19 -2.21
CA THR A 29 -6.80 6.79 -3.25
C THR A 29 -5.65 7.62 -2.68
N GLN A 30 -5.87 8.37 -1.60
CA GLN A 30 -4.86 9.16 -0.91
C GLN A 30 -3.79 8.24 -0.30
N VAL A 31 -4.22 7.14 0.32
CA VAL A 31 -3.30 6.14 0.89
C VAL A 31 -2.45 5.51 -0.22
N THR A 32 -3.06 5.17 -1.37
CA THR A 32 -2.34 4.66 -2.54
C THR A 32 -1.30 5.66 -3.06
N LEU A 33 -1.67 6.94 -3.20
CA LEU A 33 -0.76 7.98 -3.68
C LEU A 33 0.41 8.22 -2.72
N ILE A 34 0.15 8.25 -1.41
CA ILE A 34 1.21 8.36 -0.39
C ILE A 34 2.13 7.13 -0.47
N GLY A 35 1.55 5.94 -0.59
CA GLY A 35 2.26 4.69 -0.79
C GLY A 35 3.21 4.77 -1.99
N ALA A 36 2.73 5.25 -3.14
CA ALA A 36 3.55 5.37 -4.34
C ALA A 36 4.72 6.35 -4.18
N VAL A 37 4.52 7.50 -3.53
CA VAL A 37 5.62 8.44 -3.24
C VAL A 37 6.70 7.75 -2.38
N ILE A 38 6.29 6.99 -1.36
CA ILE A 38 7.21 6.22 -0.52
C ILE A 38 7.92 5.14 -1.34
N GLY A 39 7.21 4.46 -2.26
CA GLY A 39 7.78 3.44 -3.14
C GLY A 39 8.83 4.00 -4.09
N LEU A 40 8.57 5.16 -4.71
CA LEU A 40 9.54 5.82 -5.58
C LEU A 40 10.76 6.30 -4.79
N ALA A 41 10.56 6.83 -3.58
CA ALA A 41 11.66 7.18 -2.69
C ALA A 41 12.49 5.95 -2.31
N ALA A 42 11.86 4.80 -2.08
CA ALA A 42 12.54 3.53 -1.86
C ALA A 42 13.44 3.16 -3.05
N ALA A 43 12.90 3.20 -4.28
CA ALA A 43 13.65 2.89 -5.49
C ALA A 43 14.88 3.81 -5.66
N ILE A 44 14.71 5.12 -5.44
CA ILE A 44 15.81 6.10 -5.49
C ILE A 44 16.90 5.77 -4.47
N LEU A 45 16.53 5.42 -3.23
CA LEU A 45 17.50 5.08 -2.18
C LEU A 45 18.22 3.76 -2.47
N ILE A 46 17.51 2.76 -3.01
CA ILE A 46 18.11 1.50 -3.44
C ILE A 46 19.12 1.76 -4.57
N ALA A 47 18.76 2.57 -5.56
CA ALA A 47 19.67 2.97 -6.63
C ALA A 47 20.89 3.77 -6.13
N ALA A 48 20.75 4.48 -5.00
CA ALA A 48 21.83 5.21 -4.33
C ALA A 48 22.65 4.33 -3.34
N ASP A 49 22.52 3.00 -3.39
CA ASP A 49 23.19 2.02 -2.52
C ASP A 49 22.82 2.14 -1.02
N ALA A 50 21.80 2.91 -0.68
CA ALA A 50 21.26 3.05 0.67
C ALA A 50 20.27 1.92 0.99
N LEU A 51 20.69 0.67 0.81
CA LEU A 51 19.84 -0.52 0.75
C LEU A 51 18.95 -0.73 1.99
N LEU A 52 19.47 -0.46 3.19
CA LEU A 52 18.70 -0.61 4.44
C LEU A 52 17.52 0.37 4.50
N LEU A 53 17.77 1.64 4.19
CA LEU A 53 16.74 2.66 4.24
C LEU A 53 15.75 2.50 3.07
N GLY A 54 16.26 2.19 1.88
CA GLY A 54 15.43 1.86 0.73
C GLY A 54 14.53 0.65 0.97
N GLY A 55 15.08 -0.43 1.54
CA GLY A 55 14.30 -1.60 1.94
C GLY A 55 13.24 -1.29 2.99
N LEU A 56 13.54 -0.44 3.98
CA LEU A 56 12.56 -0.01 4.97
C LEU A 56 11.41 0.78 4.33
N LEU A 57 11.71 1.72 3.44
CA LEU A 57 10.68 2.46 2.71
C LEU A 57 9.86 1.54 1.80
N PHE A 58 10.48 0.56 1.14
CA PHE A 58 9.76 -0.42 0.34
C PHE A 58 8.77 -1.25 1.18
N LEU A 59 9.19 -1.70 2.37
CA LEU A 59 8.28 -2.38 3.31
C LEU A 59 7.14 -1.47 3.77
N MET A 60 7.42 -0.17 4.01
CA MET A 60 6.37 0.81 4.30
C MET A 60 5.41 0.94 3.11
N ASN A 61 5.90 1.08 1.88
CA ASN A 61 5.05 1.11 0.68
C ASN A 61 4.10 -0.10 0.62
N ARG A 62 4.60 -1.32 0.87
CA ARG A 62 3.76 -2.53 0.92
C ARG A 62 2.73 -2.52 2.06
N LEU A 63 3.01 -1.84 3.17
CA LEU A 63 2.03 -1.67 4.23
C LEU A 63 0.90 -0.71 3.82
N PHE A 64 1.22 0.38 3.12
CA PHE A 64 0.24 1.34 2.62
C PHE A 64 -0.70 0.72 1.58
N ASP A 65 -0.16 -0.10 0.69
CA ASP A 65 -0.91 -0.95 -0.26
C ASP A 65 -1.88 -1.91 0.45
N GLY A 66 -1.45 -2.55 1.54
CA GLY A 66 -2.37 -3.36 2.35
C GLY A 66 -3.50 -2.53 3.02
N LEU A 67 -3.20 -1.28 3.40
CA LEU A 67 -4.12 -0.37 4.07
C LEU A 67 -5.14 0.25 3.11
N ASP A 68 -4.73 0.66 1.90
CA ASP A 68 -5.66 1.26 0.93
C ASP A 68 -6.72 0.26 0.48
N GLY A 69 -6.37 -1.01 0.26
CA GLY A 69 -7.31 -2.05 -0.10
C GLY A 69 -8.22 -2.40 1.07
N ALA A 70 -7.73 -2.30 2.31
CA ALA A 70 -8.56 -2.45 3.50
C ALA A 70 -9.55 -1.31 3.68
N LEU A 71 -9.13 -0.08 3.38
CA LEU A 71 -9.94 1.12 3.43
C LEU A 71 -10.99 1.14 2.31
N ALA A 72 -10.61 0.79 1.07
CA ALA A 72 -11.51 0.65 -0.07
C ALA A 72 -12.61 -0.39 0.18
N ARG A 73 -12.29 -1.51 0.87
CA ARG A 73 -13.30 -2.50 1.26
C ARG A 73 -14.30 -1.99 2.31
N GLN A 74 -13.93 -0.98 3.11
CA GLN A 74 -14.84 -0.35 4.09
C GLN A 74 -15.67 0.76 3.43
N GLN A 75 -15.06 1.56 2.56
CA GLN A 75 -15.68 2.73 1.92
C GLN A 75 -16.51 2.37 0.67
N GLY A 76 -16.23 1.22 0.05
CA GLY A 76 -16.77 0.83 -1.25
C GLY A 76 -15.70 0.96 -2.33
N PRO A 77 -15.24 -0.15 -2.94
CA PRO A 77 -14.20 -0.08 -3.97
C PRO A 77 -14.72 0.58 -5.25
N THR A 78 -13.83 1.28 -5.96
CA THR A 78 -14.12 1.92 -7.25
C THR A 78 -13.22 1.38 -8.34
N GLU A 79 -13.69 1.37 -9.59
CA GLU A 79 -12.87 0.92 -10.74
C GLU A 79 -11.64 1.81 -10.95
N GLN A 80 -11.79 3.13 -10.77
CA GLN A 80 -10.68 4.08 -10.89
C GLN A 80 -9.61 3.86 -9.82
N GLY A 81 -10.03 3.60 -8.57
CA GLY A 81 -9.12 3.28 -7.48
C GLY A 81 -8.36 1.98 -7.75
N ALA A 82 -9.08 0.92 -8.15
CA ALA A 82 -8.46 -0.35 -8.48
C ALA A 82 -7.49 -0.26 -9.68
N PHE A 83 -7.82 0.54 -10.69
CA PHE A 83 -6.93 0.80 -11.83
C PHE A 83 -5.68 1.58 -11.43
N LEU A 84 -5.83 2.59 -10.56
CA LEU A 84 -4.70 3.36 -10.06
C LEU A 84 -3.76 2.48 -9.22
N ASP A 85 -4.31 1.68 -8.33
CA ASP A 85 -3.60 0.76 -7.45
C ASP A 85 -2.69 -0.19 -8.24
N ILE A 86 -3.27 -0.95 -9.17
CA ILE A 86 -2.49 -1.88 -10.01
C ILE A 86 -1.44 -1.17 -10.87
N THR A 87 -1.73 0.03 -11.39
CA THR A 87 -0.80 0.79 -12.21
C THR A 87 0.42 1.25 -11.41
N LEU A 88 0.18 1.76 -10.19
CA LEU A 88 1.25 2.20 -9.30
C LEU A 88 2.07 1.01 -8.81
N ASP A 89 1.44 -0.13 -8.56
CA ASP A 89 2.15 -1.35 -8.20
C ASP A 89 3.14 -1.79 -9.28
N PHE A 90 2.71 -1.86 -10.54
CA PHE A 90 3.61 -2.16 -11.65
C PHE A 90 4.73 -1.15 -11.78
N LEU A 91 4.44 0.15 -11.60
CA LEU A 91 5.46 1.18 -11.64
C LEU A 91 6.54 0.93 -10.57
N ILE A 92 6.14 0.72 -9.31
CA ILE A 92 7.07 0.52 -8.20
C ILE A 92 7.86 -0.79 -8.35
N TYR A 93 7.24 -1.87 -8.83
CA TYR A 93 7.97 -3.13 -9.05
C TYR A 93 8.98 -3.06 -10.20
N SER A 94 8.78 -2.14 -11.15
CA SER A 94 9.66 -1.96 -12.32
C SER A 94 10.76 -0.92 -12.13
N ALA A 95 10.65 -0.07 -11.11
CA ALA A 95 11.56 1.03 -10.81
C ALA A 95 12.85 0.54 -10.14
#